data_AF-A0A518H6X6-F1
#
_entry.id   AF-A0A518H6X6-F1
#
_cell.length_a   1.000
_cell.length_b   1.000
_cell.length_c   1.000
_cell.angle_alpha   90.00
_cell.angle_beta   90.00
_cell.angle_gamma   90.00
#
_symmetry.space_group_name_H-M   'P 1'
#
loop_
_entity.id
_entity.type
_entity.pdbx_description
1 polymer ?
#
loop_
_entity_poly.entity_id
_entity_poly.type
_entity_poly.pdbx_seq_one_letter_code
_entity_poly.pdbx_strand_id
1 'polypeptide(L)'
;MDALIWHKSEEKFANVLTLRGHEVHRLKVTGNVLTLKKKLQGVLEGLQQGKAPTEVGAKSIETLDARTIGKAQVSPGNGSLTLQGGEDGAKSLSFSTGDGNADEILREILAQSGKEFRPAQEDIGVVEALLPAVIAGGVGGLLWMGVYQAAGTLASGGDVEVSGRRRGMKRLLAGVAEVLGTTGTIAVGVLLLVLVMGWAYRRLSKRPQRTVWLPESA
;
A
#
# COMPACT_ATOMS: atom_id res chain seq x y z
N MET A 1 -15.65 0.40 -28.68
CA MET A 1 -15.17 -0.52 -27.63
C MET A 1 -15.36 0.19 -26.31
N ASP A 2 -16.10 -0.42 -25.41
CA ASP A 2 -16.37 0.17 -24.10
C ASP A 2 -15.08 0.16 -23.28
N ALA A 3 -14.77 1.31 -22.66
CA ALA A 3 -13.61 1.41 -21.78
C ALA A 3 -13.97 0.75 -20.44
N LEU A 4 -13.15 -0.20 -20.00
CA LEU A 4 -13.24 -0.69 -18.62
C LEU A 4 -12.55 0.31 -17.72
N ILE A 5 -13.20 0.68 -16.62
CA ILE A 5 -12.72 1.72 -15.70
C ILE A 5 -12.85 1.21 -14.27
N TRP A 6 -11.73 1.22 -13.56
CA TRP A 6 -11.65 0.93 -12.13
C TRP A 6 -11.05 2.13 -11.42
N HIS A 7 -11.45 2.37 -10.17
CA HIS A 7 -10.89 3.48 -9.41
C HIS A 7 -10.76 3.14 -7.94
N LYS A 8 -9.78 3.79 -7.28
CA LYS A 8 -9.61 3.78 -5.83
C LYS A 8 -9.37 5.20 -5.35
N SER A 9 -10.21 5.66 -4.45
CA SER A 9 -10.03 6.96 -3.80
C SER A 9 -9.31 6.80 -2.47
N GLU A 10 -8.36 7.68 -2.23
CA GLU A 10 -7.70 7.92 -0.95
C GLU A 10 -8.01 9.36 -0.49
N GLU A 11 -7.53 9.75 0.69
CA GLU A 11 -7.88 11.05 1.30
C GLU A 11 -7.43 12.26 0.45
N LYS A 12 -6.28 12.14 -0.25
CA LYS A 12 -5.64 13.26 -0.99
C LYS A 12 -5.51 13.02 -2.49
N PHE A 13 -5.75 11.81 -2.94
CA PHE A 13 -5.67 11.45 -4.34
C PHE A 13 -6.55 10.25 -4.65
N ALA A 14 -6.87 10.06 -5.93
CA ALA A 14 -7.52 8.88 -6.44
C ALA A 14 -6.71 8.34 -7.61
N ASN A 15 -6.57 7.02 -7.69
CA ASN A 15 -6.02 6.35 -8.85
C ASN A 15 -7.18 5.79 -9.67
N VAL A 16 -7.16 6.04 -10.98
CA VAL A 16 -8.10 5.45 -11.93
C VAL A 16 -7.28 4.57 -12.86
N LEU A 17 -7.69 3.32 -13.01
CA LEU A 17 -7.14 2.39 -14.00
C LEU A 17 -8.18 2.26 -15.11
N THR A 18 -7.76 2.42 -16.35
CA THR A 18 -8.66 2.22 -17.50
C THR A 18 -7.98 1.38 -18.56
N LEU A 19 -8.75 0.47 -19.14
CA LEU A 19 -8.34 -0.37 -20.26
C LEU A 19 -9.15 0.06 -21.49
N ARG A 20 -8.44 0.50 -22.53
CA ARG A 20 -9.02 0.92 -23.81
C ARG A 20 -8.29 0.22 -24.95
N GLY A 21 -8.97 -0.76 -25.56
CA GLY A 21 -8.33 -1.64 -26.53
C GLY A 21 -7.18 -2.40 -25.86
N HIS A 22 -5.95 -2.14 -26.30
CA HIS A 22 -4.74 -2.74 -25.73
C HIS A 22 -4.01 -1.82 -24.76
N GLU A 23 -4.43 -0.57 -24.58
CA GLU A 23 -3.73 0.35 -23.70
C GLU A 23 -4.33 0.33 -22.29
N VAL A 24 -3.47 0.09 -21.31
CA VAL A 24 -3.76 0.22 -19.89
C VAL A 24 -3.23 1.57 -19.43
N HIS A 25 -4.12 2.44 -18.95
CA HIS A 25 -3.75 3.73 -18.41
C HIS A 25 -4.03 3.78 -16.92
N ARG A 26 -3.04 4.26 -16.16
CA ARG A 26 -3.21 4.65 -14.77
C ARG A 26 -3.16 6.16 -14.65
N LEU A 27 -4.27 6.74 -14.24
CA LEU A 27 -4.43 8.16 -14.03
C LEU A 27 -4.40 8.44 -12.51
N LYS A 28 -3.61 9.43 -12.11
CA LYS A 28 -3.62 9.95 -10.73
C LYS A 28 -4.32 11.29 -10.69
N VAL A 29 -5.40 11.36 -9.92
CA VAL A 29 -6.17 12.58 -9.67
C VAL A 29 -5.82 13.07 -8.26
N THR A 30 -5.48 14.35 -8.10
CA THR A 30 -5.14 14.92 -6.78
C THR A 30 -6.02 16.11 -6.44
N GLY A 31 -6.35 16.25 -5.16
CA GLY A 31 -7.16 17.35 -4.66
C GLY A 31 -7.26 17.31 -3.13
N ASN A 32 -7.86 18.35 -2.54
CA ASN A 32 -8.35 18.25 -1.17
C ASN A 32 -9.63 17.41 -1.14
N VAL A 33 -10.06 16.95 0.05
CA VAL A 33 -11.22 16.04 0.21
C VAL A 33 -12.47 16.53 -0.54
N LEU A 34 -12.74 17.84 -0.52
CA LEU A 34 -13.91 18.44 -1.17
C LEU A 34 -13.80 18.47 -2.70
N THR A 35 -12.63 18.82 -3.24
CA THR A 35 -12.45 18.94 -4.70
C THR A 35 -12.09 17.61 -5.37
N LEU A 36 -11.53 16.66 -4.61
CA LEU A 36 -11.12 15.37 -5.13
C LEU A 36 -12.30 14.59 -5.69
N LYS A 37 -13.43 14.53 -4.96
CA LYS A 37 -14.65 13.86 -5.42
C LYS A 37 -15.16 14.44 -6.73
N LYS A 38 -15.24 15.76 -6.84
CA LYS A 38 -15.69 16.47 -8.05
C LYS A 38 -14.75 16.24 -9.24
N LYS A 39 -13.43 16.33 -9.01
CA LYS A 39 -12.42 16.09 -10.06
C LYS A 39 -12.44 14.65 -10.52
N LEU A 40 -12.51 13.69 -9.60
CA LEU A 40 -12.62 12.27 -9.92
C LEU A 40 -13.87 11.99 -10.74
N GLN A 41 -15.02 12.52 -10.34
CA GLN A 41 -16.26 12.39 -11.10
C GLN A 41 -16.12 12.93 -12.53
N GLY A 42 -15.56 14.13 -12.70
CA GLY A 42 -15.33 14.70 -14.04
C GLY A 42 -14.37 13.86 -14.89
N VAL A 43 -13.35 13.26 -14.27
CA VAL A 43 -12.45 12.31 -14.94
C VAL A 43 -13.19 11.07 -15.40
N LEU A 44 -14.00 10.47 -14.52
CA LEU A 44 -14.78 9.26 -14.82
C LEU A 44 -15.81 9.51 -15.93
N GLU A 45 -16.57 10.61 -15.85
CA GLU A 45 -17.52 11.01 -16.88
C GLU A 45 -16.83 11.27 -18.22
N GLY A 46 -15.68 11.94 -18.21
CA GLY A 46 -14.89 12.17 -19.42
C GLY A 46 -14.41 10.88 -20.07
N LEU A 47 -13.91 9.92 -19.27
CA LEU A 47 -13.49 8.61 -19.77
C LEU A 47 -14.68 7.80 -20.32
N GLN A 48 -15.84 7.84 -19.64
CA GLN A 48 -17.07 7.18 -20.10
C GLN A 48 -17.63 7.78 -21.40
N GLN A 49 -17.47 9.09 -21.60
CA GLN A 49 -17.77 9.78 -22.86
C GLN A 49 -16.74 9.49 -23.97
N GLY A 50 -15.70 8.73 -23.65
CA GLY A 50 -14.67 8.31 -24.58
C GLY A 50 -13.58 9.35 -24.86
N LYS A 51 -13.45 10.40 -24.03
CA LYS A 51 -12.32 11.34 -24.12
C LYS A 51 -10.99 10.62 -23.91
N ALA A 52 -9.92 11.16 -24.46
CA ALA A 52 -8.61 10.58 -24.27
C ALA A 52 -8.17 10.71 -22.79
N PRO A 53 -7.43 9.74 -22.21
CA PRO A 53 -6.91 9.83 -20.85
C PRO A 53 -6.08 11.09 -20.58
N THR A 54 -5.44 11.66 -21.60
CA THR A 54 -4.67 12.91 -21.55
C THR A 54 -5.54 14.16 -21.42
N GLU A 55 -6.82 14.10 -21.80
CA GLU A 55 -7.73 15.25 -21.85
C GLU A 55 -8.63 15.36 -20.62
N VAL A 56 -8.75 14.30 -19.81
CA VAL A 56 -9.68 14.25 -18.67
C VAL A 56 -9.17 15.01 -17.42
N GLY A 57 -7.99 15.64 -17.49
CA GLY A 57 -7.47 16.50 -16.42
C GLY A 57 -6.82 15.77 -15.24
N ALA A 58 -6.29 14.56 -15.47
CA ALA A 58 -5.47 13.86 -14.49
C ALA A 58 -4.12 14.57 -14.27
N LYS A 59 -3.58 14.47 -13.05
CA LYS A 59 -2.29 15.09 -12.70
C LYS A 59 -1.11 14.32 -13.28
N SER A 60 -1.20 13.00 -13.30
CA SER A 60 -0.20 12.14 -13.93
C SER A 60 -0.90 10.98 -14.62
N ILE A 61 -0.32 10.53 -15.72
CA ILE A 61 -0.83 9.44 -16.55
C ILE A 61 0.34 8.53 -16.88
N GLU A 62 0.21 7.26 -16.53
CA GLU A 62 1.13 6.20 -16.90
C GLU A 62 0.39 5.30 -17.88
N THR A 63 1.00 5.00 -19.03
CA THR A 63 0.42 4.14 -20.06
C THR A 63 1.31 2.93 -20.29
N LEU A 64 0.68 1.76 -20.38
CA LEU A 64 1.31 0.49 -20.71
C LEU A 64 0.47 -0.25 -21.75
N ASP A 65 1.10 -0.71 -22.83
CA ASP A 65 0.43 -1.59 -23.80
C ASP A 65 0.35 -3.01 -23.22
N ALA A 66 -0.86 -3.56 -23.13
CA ALA A 66 -1.17 -4.89 -22.65
C ALA A 66 -0.40 -5.99 -23.40
N ARG A 67 -0.14 -5.79 -24.69
CA ARG A 67 0.64 -6.75 -25.52
C ARG A 67 2.11 -6.82 -25.10
N THR A 68 2.62 -5.74 -24.53
CA THR A 68 4.01 -5.66 -24.04
C THR A 68 4.17 -6.16 -22.61
N ILE A 69 3.08 -6.58 -21.95
CA ILE A 69 3.17 -7.16 -20.61
C ILE A 69 3.97 -8.46 -20.70
N GLY A 70 5.06 -8.50 -19.94
CA GLY A 70 5.91 -9.68 -19.76
C GLY A 70 5.74 -10.34 -18.40
N LYS A 71 5.28 -9.58 -17.39
CA LYS A 71 4.98 -10.11 -16.06
C LYS A 71 3.84 -9.33 -15.44
N ALA A 72 2.86 -10.02 -14.88
CA ALA A 72 1.86 -9.40 -14.02
C ALA A 72 1.81 -10.09 -12.67
N GLN A 73 1.49 -9.35 -11.62
CA GLN A 73 1.53 -9.83 -10.25
C GLN A 73 0.33 -9.30 -9.48
N VAL A 74 -0.21 -10.12 -8.59
CA VAL A 74 -1.24 -9.72 -7.62
C VAL A 74 -0.69 -9.93 -6.22
N SER A 75 -0.81 -8.90 -5.39
CA SER A 75 -0.33 -8.93 -4.01
C SER A 75 -1.08 -9.99 -3.18
N PRO A 76 -0.45 -10.58 -2.16
CA PRO A 76 -1.14 -11.46 -1.22
C PRO A 76 -2.39 -10.77 -0.65
N GLY A 77 -3.55 -11.42 -0.74
CA GLY A 77 -4.84 -10.85 -0.32
C GLY A 77 -5.59 -10.03 -1.38
N ASN A 78 -5.16 -10.07 -2.64
CA ASN A 78 -5.90 -9.56 -3.80
C ASN A 78 -6.21 -8.05 -3.82
N GLY A 79 -5.50 -7.26 -2.98
CA GLY A 79 -5.71 -5.82 -2.79
C GLY A 79 -4.90 -4.90 -3.72
N SER A 80 -4.01 -5.45 -4.54
CA SER A 80 -3.25 -4.69 -5.53
C SER A 80 -2.70 -5.59 -6.63
N LEU A 81 -2.48 -4.99 -7.80
CA LEU A 81 -1.83 -5.60 -8.96
C LEU A 81 -0.67 -4.74 -9.44
N THR A 82 0.30 -5.38 -10.06
CA THR A 82 1.43 -4.74 -10.73
C THR A 82 1.63 -5.38 -12.10
N LEU A 83 1.68 -4.55 -13.14
CA LEU A 83 1.95 -4.93 -14.51
C LEU A 83 3.36 -4.46 -14.87
N GLN A 84 4.17 -5.33 -15.46
CA GLN A 84 5.50 -5.03 -15.96
C GLN A 84 5.57 -5.33 -17.45
N GLY A 85 6.02 -4.35 -18.23
CA GLY A 85 6.10 -4.45 -19.69
C GLY A 85 6.88 -3.30 -20.32
N GLY A 86 6.66 -3.08 -21.61
CA GLY A 86 7.49 -2.22 -22.45
C GLY A 86 8.68 -2.97 -23.08
N GLU A 87 9.45 -2.28 -23.92
CA GLU A 87 10.50 -2.87 -24.76
C GLU A 87 11.51 -3.74 -23.98
N ASP A 88 11.81 -3.37 -22.73
CA ASP A 88 12.72 -4.13 -21.84
C ASP A 88 12.06 -4.56 -20.51
N GLY A 89 10.73 -4.52 -20.39
CA GLY A 89 10.04 -4.73 -19.10
C GLY A 89 10.26 -3.62 -18.06
N ALA A 90 10.91 -2.52 -18.45
CA ALA A 90 11.26 -1.40 -17.57
C ALA A 90 10.06 -0.58 -17.09
N LYS A 91 8.91 -0.64 -17.79
CA LYS A 91 7.71 0.08 -17.38
C LYS A 91 6.91 -0.79 -16.42
N SER A 92 6.70 -0.25 -15.22
CA SER A 92 5.87 -0.88 -14.19
C SER A 92 4.66 0.00 -13.88
N LEU A 93 3.48 -0.59 -13.91
CA LEU A 93 2.22 0.05 -13.54
C LEU A 93 1.62 -0.68 -12.36
N SER A 94 1.51 0.01 -11.22
CA SER A 94 0.93 -0.54 -9.99
C SER A 94 -0.45 0.07 -9.70
N PHE A 95 -1.44 -0.76 -9.37
CA PHE A 95 -2.77 -0.30 -8.99
C PHE A 95 -3.26 -1.06 -7.75
N SER A 96 -3.82 -0.34 -6.78
CA SER A 96 -4.43 -0.96 -5.60
C SER A 96 -5.95 -0.96 -5.76
N THR A 97 -6.57 -2.10 -5.49
CA THR A 97 -8.01 -2.27 -5.47
C THR A 97 -8.54 -1.90 -4.10
N GLY A 98 -9.72 -1.28 -4.05
CA GLY A 98 -10.41 -1.02 -2.77
C GLY A 98 -10.99 -2.31 -2.19
N ASP A 99 -11.41 -3.21 -3.08
CA ASP A 99 -12.40 -4.24 -2.76
C ASP A 99 -11.82 -5.67 -2.87
N GLY A 100 -10.50 -5.81 -3.04
CA GLY A 100 -9.87 -7.13 -3.09
C GLY A 100 -10.15 -7.91 -4.38
N ASN A 101 -10.41 -7.24 -5.51
CA ASN A 101 -10.72 -7.83 -6.81
C ASN A 101 -9.58 -7.69 -7.84
N ALA A 102 -8.32 -7.63 -7.39
CA ALA A 102 -7.18 -7.38 -8.29
C ALA A 102 -6.97 -8.48 -9.35
N ASP A 103 -7.25 -9.74 -9.01
CA ASP A 103 -7.19 -10.89 -9.92
C ASP A 103 -8.21 -10.77 -11.07
N GLU A 104 -9.42 -10.30 -10.79
CA GLU A 104 -10.47 -10.12 -11.81
C GLU A 104 -10.08 -9.02 -12.78
N ILE A 105 -9.66 -7.87 -12.25
CA ILE A 105 -9.16 -6.74 -13.05
C ILE A 105 -7.96 -7.18 -13.90
N LEU A 106 -7.07 -7.97 -13.31
CA LEU A 106 -5.89 -8.45 -14.02
C LEU A 106 -6.28 -9.40 -15.16
N ARG A 107 -7.23 -10.32 -14.95
CA ARG A 107 -7.71 -11.23 -16.01
C ARG A 107 -8.28 -10.45 -17.20
N GLU A 108 -9.07 -9.42 -16.95
CA GLU A 108 -9.62 -8.56 -18.01
C GLU A 108 -8.51 -7.86 -18.81
N ILE A 109 -7.48 -7.36 -18.13
CA ILE A 109 -6.32 -6.72 -18.77
C ILE A 109 -5.53 -7.74 -19.60
N LEU A 110 -5.24 -8.91 -19.05
CA LEU A 110 -4.49 -9.95 -19.72
C LEU A 110 -5.25 -10.56 -20.90
N ALA A 111 -6.59 -10.62 -20.84
CA ALA A 111 -7.41 -11.04 -21.98
C ALA A 111 -7.20 -10.15 -23.22
N GLN A 112 -6.90 -8.86 -23.03
CA GLN A 112 -6.60 -7.93 -24.13
C GLN A 112 -5.16 -8.01 -24.64
N SER A 113 -4.26 -8.74 -23.97
CA SER A 113 -2.85 -8.86 -24.37
C SER A 113 -2.65 -9.73 -25.62
N GLY A 114 -3.60 -10.62 -25.92
CA GLY A 114 -3.49 -11.62 -26.98
C GLY A 114 -2.48 -12.75 -26.68
N LYS A 115 -1.94 -12.84 -25.46
CA LYS A 115 -1.05 -13.93 -25.03
C LYS A 115 -1.75 -14.81 -23.99
N GLU A 116 -1.37 -16.08 -23.95
CA GLU A 116 -1.76 -16.97 -22.86
C GLU A 116 -0.86 -16.73 -21.65
N PHE A 117 -1.47 -16.40 -20.52
CA PHE A 117 -0.78 -16.23 -19.26
C PHE A 117 -1.15 -17.36 -18.31
N ARG A 118 -0.15 -18.00 -17.69
CA ARG A 118 -0.38 -19.03 -16.68
C ARG A 118 -0.14 -18.47 -15.29
N PRO A 119 -1.08 -18.68 -14.35
CA PRO A 119 -0.86 -18.30 -12.96
C PRO A 119 0.17 -19.25 -12.34
N ALA A 120 1.22 -18.68 -11.78
CA ALA A 120 2.21 -19.33 -10.94
C ALA A 120 2.16 -18.70 -9.55
N GLN A 121 2.34 -19.51 -8.51
CA GLN A 121 2.52 -18.96 -7.16
C GLN A 121 4.01 -18.79 -6.89
N GLU A 122 4.40 -17.58 -6.54
CA GLU A 122 5.77 -17.24 -6.16
C GLU A 122 5.78 -16.87 -4.68
N ASP A 123 6.66 -17.50 -3.90
CA ASP A 123 6.89 -17.08 -2.51
C ASP A 123 7.49 -15.68 -2.51
N ILE A 124 6.96 -14.78 -1.68
CA ILE A 124 7.58 -13.46 -1.55
C ILE A 124 8.99 -13.58 -0.98
N GLY A 125 9.85 -12.64 -1.38
CA GLY A 125 11.22 -12.58 -0.89
C GLY A 125 11.29 -12.39 0.63
N VAL A 126 12.37 -12.88 1.26
CA VAL A 126 12.57 -12.78 2.72
C VAL A 126 12.49 -11.34 3.22
N VAL A 127 13.06 -10.39 2.48
CA VAL A 127 13.05 -8.97 2.82
C VAL A 127 11.62 -8.41 2.77
N GLU A 128 10.87 -8.75 1.73
CA GLU A 128 9.47 -8.34 1.57
C GLU A 128 8.56 -8.97 2.63
N ALA A 129 8.87 -10.20 3.03
CA ALA A 129 8.24 -10.88 4.15
C ALA A 129 8.56 -10.20 5.50
N LEU A 130 9.74 -9.63 5.70
CA LEU A 130 10.08 -9.00 6.97
C LEU A 130 9.66 -7.54 7.08
N LEU A 131 9.52 -6.84 5.95
CA LEU A 131 9.32 -5.39 5.93
C LEU A 131 8.19 -4.89 6.84
N PRO A 132 6.98 -5.47 6.85
CA PRO A 132 5.91 -5.04 7.75
C PRO A 132 6.24 -5.25 9.24
N ALA A 133 6.93 -6.34 9.58
CA ALA A 133 7.38 -6.61 10.94
C ALA A 133 8.44 -5.61 11.40
N VAL A 134 9.37 -5.25 10.52
CA VAL A 134 10.38 -4.22 10.79
C VAL A 134 9.73 -2.86 10.98
N ILE A 135 8.77 -2.46 10.13
CA ILE A 135 8.08 -1.18 10.25
C ILE A 135 7.27 -1.12 11.55
N ALA A 136 6.47 -2.15 11.85
CA ALA A 136 5.67 -2.20 13.07
C ALA A 136 6.56 -2.20 14.33
N GLY A 137 7.63 -3.00 14.32
CA GLY A 137 8.62 -3.03 15.38
C GLY A 137 9.33 -1.70 15.58
N GLY A 138 9.71 -1.01 14.50
CA GLY A 138 10.33 0.31 14.55
C GLY A 138 9.40 1.38 15.14
N VAL A 139 8.15 1.45 14.67
CA VAL A 139 7.16 2.39 15.22
C VAL A 139 6.85 2.07 16.68
N GLY A 140 6.63 0.80 17.01
CA GLY A 140 6.37 0.35 18.37
C GLY A 140 7.55 0.63 19.31
N GLY A 141 8.78 0.41 18.85
CA GLY A 141 10.00 0.69 19.59
C GLY A 141 10.20 2.18 19.87
N LEU A 142 9.91 3.05 18.90
CA LEU A 142 9.96 4.50 19.10
C LEU A 142 8.93 4.98 20.13
N LEU A 143 7.71 4.45 20.07
CA LEU A 143 6.66 4.77 21.06
C LEU A 143 7.06 4.28 22.45
N TRP A 144 7.54 3.04 22.55
CA TRP A 144 8.02 2.46 23.81
C TRP A 144 9.18 3.27 24.41
N MET A 145 10.15 3.66 23.59
CA MET A 145 11.27 4.51 24.02
C MET A 145 10.78 5.83 24.61
N GLY A 146 9.75 6.45 24.01
CA GLY A 146 9.12 7.65 24.54
C GLY A 146 8.47 7.44 25.92
N VAL A 147 7.76 6.32 26.12
CA VAL A 147 7.19 5.95 27.44
C VAL A 147 8.30 5.68 28.45
N TYR A 148 9.34 4.96 28.07
CA TYR A 148 10.47 4.62 28.95
C TYR A 148 11.22 5.86 29.44
N GLN A 149 11.48 6.82 28.55
CA GLN A 149 12.10 8.10 28.93
C GLN A 149 11.21 8.87 29.91
N ALA A 150 9.90 8.96 29.65
CA ALA A 150 8.95 9.64 30.53
C ALA A 150 8.88 8.97 31.91
N ALA A 151 8.85 7.63 31.96
CA ALA A 151 8.88 6.87 33.21
C ALA A 151 10.17 7.10 34.00
N GLY A 152 11.31 7.19 33.31
CA GLY A 152 12.60 7.52 33.92
C GLY A 152 12.63 8.92 34.54
N THR A 153 12.12 9.93 33.83
CA THR A 153 12.07 11.30 34.36
C THR A 153 11.15 11.44 35.58
N LEU A 154 10.00 10.76 35.56
CA LEU A 154 9.07 10.71 36.69
C LEU A 154 9.69 9.98 37.89
N ALA A 155 10.38 8.87 37.65
CA ALA A 155 11.05 8.11 38.71
C ALA A 155 12.19 8.90 39.38
N SER A 156 12.85 9.81 38.66
CA SER A 156 13.85 10.72 39.23
C SER A 156 13.24 11.93 39.99
N GLY A 157 11.91 12.01 40.12
CA GLY A 157 11.22 13.15 40.73
C GLY A 157 11.16 14.39 39.85
N GLY A 158 11.41 14.25 38.55
CA GLY A 158 11.32 15.34 37.59
C GLY A 158 9.89 15.53 37.09
N ASP A 159 9.48 16.79 36.94
CA ASP A 159 8.19 17.12 36.37
C ASP A 159 8.24 17.07 34.83
N VAL A 160 7.33 16.32 34.22
CA VAL A 160 7.26 16.22 32.75
C VAL A 160 6.56 17.46 32.22
N GLU A 161 7.31 18.41 31.67
CA GLU A 161 6.74 19.65 31.15
C GLU A 161 5.85 19.39 29.92
N VAL A 162 4.53 19.42 30.15
CA VAL A 162 3.52 19.20 29.11
C VAL A 162 3.19 20.52 28.39
N SER A 163 4.17 21.09 27.69
CA SER A 163 4.01 22.29 26.86
C SER A 163 4.20 22.00 25.35
N GLY A 164 3.59 22.84 24.51
CA GLY A 164 3.77 22.86 23.04
C GLY A 164 2.73 22.12 22.18
N ARG A 165 2.97 22.07 20.86
CA ARG A 165 2.06 21.55 19.82
C ARG A 165 1.68 20.06 19.98
N ARG A 166 2.45 19.30 20.76
CA ARG A 166 2.23 17.85 21.01
C ARG A 166 1.75 17.56 22.45
N ARG A 167 1.10 18.53 23.10
CA ARG A 167 0.62 18.42 24.50
C ARG A 167 -0.18 17.13 24.77
N GLY A 168 -1.08 16.75 23.87
CA GLY A 168 -1.90 15.54 24.01
C GLY A 168 -1.07 14.26 24.05
N MET A 169 -0.13 14.10 23.13
CA MET A 169 0.76 12.93 23.09
C MET A 169 1.64 12.85 24.33
N LYS A 170 2.27 13.98 24.74
CA LYS A 170 3.10 14.03 25.96
C LYS A 170 2.30 13.64 27.20
N ARG A 171 1.05 14.13 27.33
CA ARG A 171 0.17 13.81 28.45
C ARG A 171 -0.22 12.33 28.48
N LEU A 172 -0.52 11.74 27.32
CA LEU A 172 -0.81 10.31 27.22
C LEU A 172 0.40 9.48 27.62
N LEU A 173 1.59 9.79 27.08
CA LEU A 173 2.83 9.10 27.43
C LEU A 173 3.16 9.20 28.92
N ALA A 174 3.00 10.38 29.52
CA ALA A 174 3.21 10.60 30.95
C ALA A 174 2.21 9.79 31.80
N GLY A 175 0.92 9.79 31.45
CA GLY A 175 -0.09 9.02 32.17
C GLY A 175 0.14 7.50 32.08
N VAL A 176 0.54 7.01 30.90
CA VAL A 176 0.92 5.61 30.71
C VAL A 176 2.17 5.26 31.52
N ALA A 177 3.17 6.14 31.53
CA ALA A 177 4.41 5.98 32.27
C ALA A 177 4.19 5.97 33.80
N GLU A 178 3.29 6.80 34.31
CA GLU A 178 2.93 6.86 35.73
C GLU A 178 2.26 5.56 36.20
N VAL A 179 1.33 5.03 35.40
CA VAL A 179 0.63 3.77 35.71
C VAL A 179 1.55 2.56 35.64
N LEU A 180 2.43 2.50 34.63
CA LEU A 180 3.33 1.36 34.42
C LEU A 180 4.57 1.40 35.31
N GLY A 181 5.04 2.61 35.66
CA GLY A 181 6.38 2.82 36.23
C GLY A 181 7.50 2.32 35.33
N THR A 182 8.75 2.43 35.79
CA THR A 182 9.92 1.99 35.02
C THR A 182 9.90 0.47 34.78
N THR A 183 9.62 -0.32 35.83
CA THR A 183 9.60 -1.78 35.75
C THR A 183 8.49 -2.30 34.84
N GLY A 184 7.27 -1.75 34.93
CA GLY A 184 6.17 -2.15 34.04
C GLY A 184 6.43 -1.75 32.60
N THR A 185 7.07 -0.60 32.37
CA THR A 185 7.45 -0.17 31.02
C THR A 185 8.46 -1.14 30.39
N ILE A 186 9.46 -1.60 31.16
CA ILE A 186 10.42 -2.63 30.70
C ILE A 186 9.69 -3.93 30.35
N ALA A 187 8.80 -4.41 31.23
CA ALA A 187 8.04 -5.64 31.00
C ALA A 187 7.20 -5.57 29.72
N VAL A 188 6.51 -4.44 29.49
CA VAL A 188 5.75 -4.19 28.25
C VAL A 188 6.67 -4.16 27.03
N GLY A 189 7.86 -3.57 27.15
CA GLY A 189 8.86 -3.54 26.08
C GLY A 189 9.31 -4.93 25.67
N VAL A 190 9.63 -5.79 26.65
CA VAL A 190 10.00 -7.18 26.41
C VAL A 190 8.85 -7.94 25.75
N LEU A 191 7.61 -7.78 26.25
CA LEU A 191 6.44 -8.42 25.67
C LEU A 191 6.23 -7.98 24.21
N LEU A 192 6.33 -6.68 23.92
CA LEU A 192 6.22 -6.13 22.57
C LEU A 192 7.30 -6.73 21.65
N LEU A 193 8.54 -6.84 22.13
CA LEU A 193 9.64 -7.43 21.38
C LEU A 193 9.35 -8.90 21.03
N VAL A 194 8.89 -9.70 22.00
CA VAL A 194 8.52 -11.11 21.76
C VAL A 194 7.37 -11.21 20.75
N LEU A 195 6.36 -10.33 20.83
CA LEU A 195 5.25 -10.31 19.88
C LEU A 195 5.72 -10.00 18.44
N VAL A 196 6.58 -8.99 18.27
CA VAL A 196 7.13 -8.62 16.95
C VAL A 196 8.01 -9.74 16.40
N MET A 197 8.87 -10.33 17.23
CA MET A 197 9.74 -11.45 16.85
C MET A 197 8.92 -12.70 16.48
N GLY A 198 7.91 -13.04 17.28
CA GLY A 198 7.01 -14.17 17.00
C GLY A 198 6.21 -13.96 15.71
N TRP A 199 5.75 -12.73 15.45
CA TRP A 199 5.08 -12.39 14.21
C TRP A 199 6.01 -12.48 13.00
N ALA A 200 7.24 -11.95 13.10
CA ALA A 200 8.26 -12.06 12.07
C ALA A 200 8.60 -13.53 11.77
N TYR A 201 8.83 -14.33 12.81
CA TYR A 201 9.09 -15.77 12.68
C TYR A 201 7.95 -16.50 11.99
N ARG A 202 6.70 -16.22 12.36
CA ARG A 202 5.52 -16.80 11.71
C ARG A 202 5.48 -16.44 10.22
N ARG A 203 5.83 -15.21 9.85
CA ARG A 203 5.81 -14.77 8.45
C ARG A 203 6.97 -15.35 7.63
N LEU A 204 8.11 -15.62 8.26
CA LEU A 204 9.23 -16.33 7.63
C LEU A 204 8.92 -17.82 7.42
N SER A 205 8.24 -18.43 8.39
CA SER A 205 7.88 -19.86 8.35
C SER A 205 6.72 -20.15 7.40
N LYS A 206 5.74 -19.23 7.33
CA LYS A 206 4.61 -19.28 6.40
C LYS A 206 4.70 -18.06 5.48
N ARG A 207 5.57 -18.15 4.49
CA ARG A 207 5.76 -17.06 3.53
C ARG A 207 4.47 -16.84 2.75
N PRO A 208 3.95 -15.60 2.70
CA PRO A 208 2.84 -15.28 1.82
C PRO A 208 3.22 -15.60 0.37
N GLN A 209 2.29 -16.22 -0.35
CA GLN A 209 2.44 -16.45 -1.78
C GLN A 209 1.78 -15.30 -2.54
N ARG A 210 2.43 -14.85 -3.61
CA ARG A 210 1.82 -13.93 -4.58
C ARG A 210 1.47 -14.69 -5.85
N THR A 211 0.35 -14.33 -6.46
CA THR A 211 -0.02 -14.86 -7.77
C THR A 211 0.73 -14.06 -8.83
N VAL A 212 1.51 -14.74 -9.64
CA VAL A 212 2.27 -14.17 -10.75
C VAL A 212 1.73 -14.78 -12.04
N TRP A 213 1.44 -13.93 -13.00
CA TRP A 213 1.02 -14.33 -14.33
C TRP A 213 2.19 -14.10 -15.28
N LEU A 214 2.71 -15.19 -15.83
CA LEU A 214 3.79 -15.18 -16.82
C LEU A 214 3.23 -15.64 -18.17
N PRO A 215 3.64 -15.02 -19.29
CA PRO A 215 3.28 -15.50 -20.60
C PRO A 215 3.91 -16.89 -20.81
N GLU A 216 3.17 -17.79 -21.47
CA GLU A 216 3.76 -19.02 -21.98
C GLU A 216 4.90 -18.62 -22.92
N SER A 217 6.12 -19.08 -22.62
CA SER A 217 7.32 -18.74 -23.38
C SER A 217 7.06 -19.00 -24.87
N ALA A 218 7.13 -17.95 -25.68
CA ALA A 218 7.20 -18.06 -27.14
C ALA A 218 8.55 -18.63 -27.57
#